data_AF-A0A7S0NYX6-F1
#
_entry.id   AF-A0A7S0NYX6-F1
#
_cell.length_a   1.000
_cell.length_b   1.000
_cell.length_c   1.000
_cell.angle_alpha   90.00
_cell.angle_beta   90.00
_cell.angle_gamma   90.00
#
_symmetry.space_group_name_H-M   'P 1'
#
loop_
_entity.id
_entity.type
_entity.pdbx_description
1 polymer ?
#
loop_
_entity_poly.entity_id
_entity_poly.type
_entity_poly.pdbx_seq_one_letter_code
_entity_poly.pdbx_strand_id
1 'polypeptide(L)'
;PKSSASRRSAMSHSNPYPQEWSPDEMGLHSYPATRSDKMVIVMVGLPARGKSYISRRLSQYLSFFYGVPCKVFNVGNYRRQYAGAFQTSDFFDPKNQAAVSARTQASTAALNDLSEWM
;
A
#
# COMPACT_ATOMS: atom_id res chain seq x y z
N PRO A 1 8.35 -26.81 40.22
CA PRO A 1 9.73 -27.34 40.12
C PRO A 1 10.33 -27.10 38.73
N LYS A 2 11.27 -26.14 38.65
CA LYS A 2 12.42 -26.01 37.72
C LYS A 2 12.13 -26.16 36.21
N SER A 3 12.01 -25.05 35.47
CA SER A 3 13.07 -24.17 34.93
C SER A 3 13.69 -24.63 33.60
N SER A 4 13.96 -23.63 32.76
CA SER A 4 14.74 -23.63 31.51
C SER A 4 13.90 -23.80 30.24
N ALA A 5 14.04 -22.99 29.19
CA ALA A 5 15.21 -22.22 28.80
C ALA A 5 14.84 -20.83 28.25
N SER A 6 15.41 -19.81 28.90
CA SER A 6 15.80 -18.57 28.23
C SER A 6 16.72 -18.95 27.06
N ARG A 7 16.21 -18.87 25.83
CA ARG A 7 17.06 -18.71 24.63
C ARG A 7 16.87 -17.30 24.10
N ARG A 8 17.53 -16.34 24.76
CA ARG A 8 18.05 -15.16 24.06
C ARG A 8 19.16 -15.66 23.15
N SER A 9 18.83 -15.92 21.88
CA SER A 9 19.80 -16.25 20.85
C SER A 9 19.86 -15.11 19.85
N ALA A 10 20.98 -14.40 19.89
CA ALA A 10 21.63 -13.59 18.86
C ALA A 10 20.76 -13.02 17.73
N MET A 11 20.79 -11.69 17.62
CA MET A 11 20.42 -10.95 16.42
C MET A 11 21.15 -11.51 15.20
N SER A 12 20.41 -12.07 14.25
CA SER A 12 20.79 -12.14 12.85
C SER A 12 19.76 -11.32 12.06
N HIS A 13 20.21 -10.60 11.04
CA HIS A 13 19.42 -9.72 10.17
C HIS A 13 18.46 -10.54 9.27
N SER A 14 17.64 -11.39 9.87
CA SER A 14 16.66 -12.24 9.20
C SER A 14 15.30 -11.57 9.23
N ASN A 15 14.53 -11.81 8.16
CA ASN A 15 13.16 -11.33 7.98
C ASN A 15 12.38 -11.40 9.30
N PRO A 16 11.70 -10.33 9.74
CA PRO A 16 10.94 -10.38 10.98
C PRO A 16 9.97 -11.58 10.93
N TYR A 17 9.84 -12.28 12.06
CA TYR A 17 8.83 -13.31 12.20
C TYR A 17 7.46 -12.71 11.85
N PRO A 18 6.57 -13.48 11.19
CA PRO A 18 5.19 -13.04 10.95
C PRO A 18 4.61 -12.52 12.26
N GLN A 19 4.31 -11.22 12.30
CA GLN A 19 3.73 -10.61 13.49
C GLN A 19 2.26 -11.02 13.54
N GLU A 20 1.92 -11.88 14.49
CA GLU A 20 0.53 -12.09 14.89
C GLU A 20 0.11 -10.85 15.66
N TRP A 21 -0.54 -9.91 14.98
CA TRP A 21 -1.11 -8.76 15.66
C TRP A 21 -2.44 -9.17 16.29
N SER A 22 -2.53 -9.00 17.60
CA SER A 22 -3.83 -9.11 18.26
C SER A 22 -4.75 -7.97 17.77
N PRO A 23 -6.06 -8.20 17.63
CA PRO A 23 -7.02 -7.16 17.21
C PRO A 23 -6.93 -5.87 18.04
N ASP A 24 -6.59 -6.01 19.32
CA ASP A 24 -6.47 -4.91 20.28
C ASP A 24 -5.24 -4.01 20.03
N GLU A 25 -4.12 -4.58 19.56
CA GLU A 25 -2.88 -3.84 19.31
C GLU A 25 -2.90 -2.98 18.03
N MET A 26 -3.73 -3.34 17.06
CA MET A 26 -3.89 -2.57 15.82
C MET A 26 -4.88 -1.39 15.93
N GLY A 27 -5.58 -1.25 17.06
CA GLY A 27 -6.75 -0.36 17.14
C GLY A 27 -7.85 -0.76 16.15
N LEU A 28 -7.79 -1.98 15.63
CA LEU A 28 -8.77 -2.56 14.75
C LEU A 28 -9.89 -3.10 15.63
N HIS A 29 -10.67 -2.20 16.21
CA HIS A 29 -12.03 -2.57 16.63
C HIS A 29 -12.61 -3.34 15.44
N SER A 30 -12.94 -4.61 15.64
CA SER A 30 -13.62 -5.43 14.65
C SER A 30 -15.00 -4.83 14.46
N TYR A 31 -15.07 -3.73 13.73
CA TYR A 31 -16.32 -3.22 13.20
C TYR A 31 -16.87 -4.38 12.37
N PRO A 32 -18.07 -4.90 12.70
CA PRO A 32 -18.65 -6.00 11.94
C PRO A 32 -18.73 -5.55 10.48
N ALA A 33 -17.83 -6.08 9.66
CA ALA A 33 -17.73 -5.67 8.27
C ALA A 33 -18.96 -6.19 7.53
N THR A 34 -19.90 -5.31 7.24
CA THR A 34 -21.09 -5.63 6.47
C THR A 34 -20.75 -5.71 5.00
N ARG A 35 -21.60 -6.38 4.21
CA ARG A 35 -21.42 -6.48 2.75
C ARG A 35 -21.48 -5.11 2.04
N SER A 36 -21.92 -4.07 2.73
CA SER A 36 -21.96 -2.67 2.27
C SER A 36 -20.69 -1.88 2.56
N ASP A 37 -19.77 -2.40 3.38
CA ASP A 37 -18.58 -1.66 3.75
C ASP A 37 -17.59 -1.61 2.58
N LYS A 38 -17.00 -0.44 2.38
CA LYS A 38 -16.03 -0.20 1.31
C LYS A 38 -14.62 -0.29 1.89
N MET A 39 -13.73 -0.98 1.18
CA MET A 39 -12.36 -1.24 1.61
C MET A 39 -11.35 -0.54 0.69
N VAL A 40 -10.37 0.14 1.28
CA VAL A 40 -9.23 0.72 0.56
C VAL A 40 -7.96 -0.01 0.97
N ILE A 41 -7.24 -0.54 -0.02
CA ILE A 41 -5.96 -1.23 0.20
C ILE A 41 -4.82 -0.36 -0.32
N VAL A 42 -4.01 0.18 0.59
CA VAL A 42 -2.88 1.07 0.25
C VAL A 42 -1.60 0.26 0.13
N MET A 43 -1.01 0.25 -1.08
CA MET A 43 0.28 -0.40 -1.33
C MET A 43 1.43 0.52 -0.92
N VAL A 44 2.35 0.03 -0.07
CA VAL A 44 3.55 0.76 0.37
C VAL A 44 4.84 0.08 -0.09
N GLY A 45 5.93 0.85 -0.18
CA GLY A 45 7.28 0.31 -0.40
C GLY A 45 8.05 0.92 -1.57
N LEU A 46 9.36 0.66 -1.58
CA LEU A 46 10.33 1.21 -2.53
C LEU A 46 9.98 0.89 -4.00
N PRO A 47 10.47 1.69 -4.97
CA PRO A 47 10.32 1.40 -6.40
C PRO A 47 10.75 -0.03 -6.76
N ALA A 48 10.17 -0.58 -7.84
CA ALA A 48 10.45 -1.93 -8.35
C ALA A 48 10.14 -3.13 -7.42
N ARG A 49 9.47 -2.94 -6.29
CA ARG A 49 9.08 -4.02 -5.36
C ARG A 49 7.73 -4.70 -5.67
N GLY A 50 7.34 -4.82 -6.93
CA GLY A 50 6.14 -5.57 -7.32
C GLY A 50 4.77 -4.98 -6.93
N LYS A 51 4.70 -3.81 -6.29
CA LYS A 51 3.44 -3.16 -5.85
C LYS A 51 2.35 -3.15 -6.93
N SER A 52 2.66 -2.68 -8.14
CA SER A 52 1.70 -2.62 -9.25
C SER A 52 1.30 -3.99 -9.79
N TYR A 53 2.16 -5.00 -9.64
CA TYR A 53 1.85 -6.36 -10.03
C TYR A 53 0.87 -6.98 -9.04
N ILE A 54 1.19 -6.87 -7.74
CA ILE A 54 0.37 -7.40 -6.64
C ILE A 54 -1.01 -6.75 -6.65
N SER A 55 -1.11 -5.42 -6.78
CA SER A 55 -2.41 -4.73 -6.78
C SER A 55 -3.33 -5.18 -7.93
N ARG A 56 -2.79 -5.40 -9.13
CA ARG A 56 -3.56 -5.91 -10.29
C ARG A 56 -4.01 -7.35 -10.07
N ARG A 57 -3.12 -8.23 -9.57
CA ARG A 57 -3.46 -9.62 -9.28
C ARG A 57 -4.51 -9.73 -8.18
N LEU A 58 -4.38 -8.93 -7.12
CA LEU A 58 -5.34 -8.87 -6.03
C LEU A 58 -6.71 -8.40 -6.52
N SER A 59 -6.77 -7.31 -7.29
CA SER A 59 -8.01 -6.83 -7.89
C SER A 59 -8.68 -7.88 -8.79
N GLN A 60 -7.91 -8.58 -9.63
CA GLN A 60 -8.45 -9.65 -10.48
C GLN A 60 -8.98 -10.81 -9.64
N TYR A 61 -8.26 -11.22 -8.61
CA TYR A 61 -8.65 -12.32 -7.72
C TYR A 61 -9.96 -11.99 -6.97
N LEU A 62 -10.04 -10.80 -6.37
CA LEU A 62 -11.23 -10.35 -5.63
C LEU A 62 -12.45 -10.22 -6.54
N SER A 63 -12.28 -9.62 -7.73
CA SER A 63 -13.37 -9.50 -8.69
C SER A 63 -13.80 -10.83 -9.29
N PHE A 64 -12.87 -11.77 -9.54
CA PHE A 64 -13.19 -13.06 -10.14
C PHE A 64 -13.83 -14.05 -9.14
N PHE A 65 -13.23 -14.26 -7.97
CA PHE A 65 -13.69 -15.28 -7.02
C PHE A 65 -14.83 -14.81 -6.12
N TYR A 66 -14.84 -13.52 -5.76
CA TYR A 66 -15.81 -12.97 -4.80
C TYR A 66 -16.81 -12.02 -5.46
N GLY A 67 -16.67 -11.72 -6.75
CA GLY A 67 -17.58 -10.83 -7.48
C GLY A 67 -17.55 -9.38 -6.98
N VAL A 68 -16.52 -8.99 -6.22
CA VAL A 68 -16.43 -7.65 -5.63
C VAL A 68 -15.94 -6.65 -6.69
N PRO A 69 -16.64 -5.53 -6.92
CA PRO A 69 -16.13 -4.45 -7.76
C PRO A 69 -14.79 -3.95 -7.22
N CYS A 70 -13.72 -4.05 -7.99
CA CYS A 70 -12.39 -3.60 -7.59
C CYS A 70 -11.81 -2.67 -8.65
N LYS A 71 -11.19 -1.58 -8.21
CA LYS A 71 -10.51 -0.62 -9.08
C LYS A 71 -9.12 -0.31 -8.54
N VAL A 72 -8.13 -0.28 -9.44
CA VAL A 72 -6.73 0.04 -9.09
C VAL A 72 -6.42 1.48 -9.46
N PHE A 73 -6.13 2.29 -8.44
CA PHE A 73 -5.68 3.67 -8.61
C PHE A 73 -4.14 3.71 -8.54
N ASN A 74 -3.48 3.89 -9.69
CA ASN A 74 -2.02 3.92 -9.76
C ASN A 74 -1.52 5.35 -9.90
N VAL A 75 -1.05 5.95 -8.80
CA VAL A 75 -0.48 7.32 -8.74
C VAL A 75 0.60 7.55 -9.80
N GLY A 76 1.37 6.53 -10.17
CA GLY A 76 2.37 6.62 -11.23
C GLY A 76 1.78 6.95 -12.59
N ASN A 77 0.55 6.52 -12.90
CA ASN A 77 -0.14 6.87 -14.15
C ASN A 77 -0.56 8.34 -14.15
N TYR A 78 -1.16 8.82 -13.05
CA TYR A 78 -1.52 10.24 -12.89
C TYR A 78 -0.28 11.13 -13.02
N ARG A 79 0.83 10.76 -12.37
CA ARG A 79 2.10 11.48 -12.49
C ARG A 79 2.56 11.58 -13.94
N ARG A 80 2.43 10.52 -14.75
CA ARG A 80 2.80 10.55 -16.17
C ARG A 80 1.91 11.45 -17.02
N GLN A 81 0.64 11.67 -16.62
CA GLN A 81 -0.24 12.61 -17.30
C GLN A 81 0.19 14.06 -17.05
N TYR A 82 0.59 14.38 -15.81
CA TYR A 82 1.01 15.74 -15.44
C TYR A 82 2.44 16.09 -15.84
N ALA A 83 3.38 15.15 -15.67
CA ALA A 83 4.82 15.38 -15.88
C ALA A 83 5.38 14.65 -17.11
N GLY A 84 4.58 13.88 -17.84
CA GLY A 84 5.07 13.05 -18.94
C GLY A 84 5.66 11.70 -18.50
N ALA A 85 5.84 10.80 -19.48
CA ALA A 85 6.22 9.40 -19.22
C ALA A 85 7.67 9.24 -18.72
N PHE A 86 8.58 10.06 -19.24
CA PHE A 86 10.01 9.98 -19.01
C PHE A 86 10.47 11.14 -18.12
N GLN A 87 11.03 10.80 -16.97
CA GLN A 87 11.55 11.75 -15.99
C GLN A 87 12.90 11.24 -15.49
N THR A 88 13.85 12.15 -15.25
CA THR A 88 15.17 11.82 -14.72
C THR A 88 15.10 11.53 -13.21
N SER A 89 16.19 11.05 -12.63
CA SER A 89 16.30 10.83 -11.18
C SER A 89 16.03 12.10 -10.37
N ASP A 90 16.39 13.27 -10.90
CA ASP A 90 16.29 14.57 -10.23
C ASP A 90 14.84 14.98 -9.97
N PHE A 91 13.90 14.42 -10.74
CA PHE A 91 12.46 14.59 -10.48
C PHE A 91 12.05 13.96 -9.14
N PHE A 92 12.72 12.90 -8.70
CA PHE A 92 12.37 12.20 -7.46
C PHE A 92 13.10 12.74 -6.23
N ASP A 93 14.07 13.65 -6.42
CA ASP A 93 14.79 14.32 -5.33
C ASP A 93 13.80 15.11 -4.44
N PRO A 94 13.79 14.91 -3.12
CA PRO A 94 13.00 15.70 -2.18
C PRO A 94 13.29 17.21 -2.21
N LYS A 95 14.49 17.62 -2.62
CA LYS A 95 14.89 19.04 -2.71
C LYS A 95 14.24 19.76 -3.89
N ASN A 96 13.81 19.02 -4.90
CA ASN A 96 13.13 19.58 -6.07
C ASN A 96 11.65 19.87 -5.74
N GLN A 97 11.38 21.05 -5.20
CA GLN A 97 10.03 21.45 -4.77
C GLN A 97 9.00 21.41 -5.90
N ALA A 98 9.40 21.76 -7.13
CA ALA A 98 8.51 21.68 -8.30
C ALA A 98 8.08 20.24 -8.57
N ALA A 99 9.02 19.29 -8.51
CA ALA A 99 8.70 17.88 -8.72
C ALA A 99 7.98 17.24 -7.51
N VAL A 100 8.23 17.70 -6.28
CA VAL A 100 7.40 17.35 -5.12
C VAL A 100 5.96 17.81 -5.31
N SER A 101 5.75 19.05 -5.77
CA SER A 101 4.43 19.60 -6.06
C SER A 101 3.70 18.78 -7.13
N ALA A 102 4.36 18.46 -8.26
CA ALA A 102 3.79 17.62 -9.31
C ALA A 102 3.43 16.21 -8.82
N ARG A 103 4.27 15.59 -7.98
CA ARG A 103 3.95 14.29 -7.34
C ARG A 103 2.77 14.39 -6.38
N THR A 104 2.67 15.49 -5.64
CA THR A 104 1.56 15.75 -4.71
C THR A 104 0.25 15.92 -5.46
N GLN A 105 0.24 16.69 -6.55
CA GLN A 105 -0.91 16.84 -7.43
C GLN A 105 -1.37 15.50 -8.01
N ALA A 106 -0.44 14.66 -8.46
CA ALA A 106 -0.77 13.32 -8.95
C ALA A 106 -1.38 12.43 -7.86
N SER A 107 -0.88 12.50 -6.62
CA SER A 107 -1.46 11.79 -5.48
C SER A 107 -2.87 12.29 -5.15
N THR A 108 -3.07 13.61 -5.12
CA THR A 108 -4.39 14.22 -4.86
C THR A 108 -5.40 13.84 -5.93
N ALA A 109 -5.03 13.87 -7.21
CA ALA A 109 -5.90 13.45 -8.31
C ALA A 109 -6.33 11.98 -8.15
N ALA A 110 -5.39 11.08 -7.82
CA ALA A 110 -5.72 9.68 -7.58
C ALA A 110 -6.64 9.48 -6.37
N LEU A 111 -6.47 10.27 -5.31
CA LEU A 111 -7.34 10.22 -4.13
C LEU A 111 -8.75 10.77 -4.42
N ASN A 112 -8.86 11.81 -5.24
CA ASN A 112 -10.15 12.35 -5.67
C ASN A 112 -10.93 11.31 -6.50
N ASP A 113 -10.29 10.70 -7.49
CA ASP A 113 -10.90 9.62 -8.29
C ASP A 113 -11.28 8.40 -7.45
N LEU A 114 -10.51 8.12 -6.40
CA LEU A 114 -10.85 7.08 -5.42
C LEU A 114 -12.09 7.47 -4.65
N SER A 115 -12.15 8.69 -4.12
CA SER A 115 -13.30 9.18 -3.35
C SER A 115 -14.58 9.22 -4.17
N GLU A 116 -14.49 9.54 -5.47
CA GLU A 116 -15.63 9.55 -6.38
C GLU A 116 -16.12 8.13 -6.72
N TRP A 117 -15.21 7.16 -6.77
CA TRP A 117 -15.55 5.76 -7.01
C TRP A 117 -16.13 5.04 -5.77
N MET A 118 -15.74 5.52 -4.59
CA MET A 118 -16.18 5.01 -3.29
C MET A 118 -17.58 5.52 -2.93
#